data_AF-A0A7S4APB2-F1
#
_entry.id   AF-A0A7S4APB2-F1
#
_cell.length_a   1.000
_cell.length_b   1.000
_cell.length_c   1.000
_cell.angle_alpha   90.00
_cell.angle_beta   90.00
_cell.angle_gamma   90.00
#
_symmetry.space_group_name_H-M   'P 1'
#
loop_
_entity.id
_entity.type
_entity.pdbx_description
1 polymer ?
#
loop_
_entity_poly.entity_id
_entity_poly.type
_entity_poly.pdbx_seq_one_letter_code
_entity_poly.pdbx_strand_id
1 'polypeptide(L)'
;WDPSSPACKKIGWRVRIADDKHGDWKAGRIVRYDPCTHKHKVRFTDQPRANDTVDDDNCAWLYLRMEEGVQISTRLVWAHVKGYAWWPAMVVESDIHPARDGYTNVEFLGSDETATLRDHPDCLRPFKNGQIDTVIQKNKKKRNSNAIAMAVEEETAIQHCRNQAARFFATRAWHACNQPTSNGNGGGG
;
A
#
# COMPACT_ATOMS: atom_id res chain seq x y z
N TRP A 1 -1.63 0.77 -19.00
CA TRP A 1 -1.70 1.02 -17.55
C TRP A 1 -3.16 1.15 -17.19
N ASP A 2 -3.65 0.33 -16.25
CA ASP A 2 -5.03 0.40 -15.75
C ASP A 2 -5.01 0.76 -14.25
N PRO A 3 -5.34 2.00 -13.85
CA PRO A 3 -5.35 2.42 -12.46
C PRO A 3 -6.42 1.69 -11.61
N SER A 4 -7.43 1.10 -12.25
CA SER A 4 -8.52 0.40 -11.58
C SER A 4 -8.22 -1.08 -11.30
N SER A 5 -7.19 -1.63 -11.95
CA SER A 5 -6.77 -3.02 -11.75
C SER A 5 -6.40 -3.30 -10.28
N PRO A 6 -6.67 -4.51 -9.76
CA PRO A 6 -6.32 -4.87 -8.38
C PRO A 6 -4.84 -4.64 -8.07
N ALA A 7 -3.94 -4.92 -9.02
CA ALA A 7 -2.51 -4.74 -8.81
C ALA A 7 -2.08 -3.26 -8.79
N CYS A 8 -2.67 -2.39 -9.62
CA CYS A 8 -2.39 -0.95 -9.57
C CYS A 8 -2.96 -0.27 -8.33
N LYS A 9 -4.10 -0.75 -7.81
CA LYS A 9 -4.69 -0.22 -6.55
C LYS A 9 -3.76 -0.38 -5.35
N LYS A 10 -2.79 -1.31 -5.43
CA LYS A 10 -1.73 -1.50 -4.42
C LYS A 10 -0.72 -0.35 -4.39
N ILE A 11 -0.61 0.47 -5.43
CA ILE A 11 0.29 1.62 -5.46
C ILE A 11 -0.08 2.62 -4.37
N GLY A 12 0.95 3.04 -3.65
CA GLY A 12 0.91 3.95 -2.53
C GLY A 12 0.80 3.24 -1.19
N TRP A 13 0.45 1.95 -1.12
CA TRP A 13 0.29 1.28 0.17
C TRP A 13 1.62 0.80 0.78
N ARG A 14 1.63 0.69 2.11
CA ARG A 14 2.72 0.08 2.87
C ARG A 14 2.75 -1.43 2.60
N VAL A 15 3.96 -1.96 2.58
CA VAL A 15 4.23 -3.39 2.47
C VAL A 15 5.29 -3.77 3.50
N ARG A 16 5.16 -4.95 4.10
CA ARG A 16 6.24 -5.61 4.83
C ARG A 16 6.52 -6.95 4.17
N ILE A 17 7.80 -7.26 4.03
CA ILE A 17 8.29 -8.47 3.37
C ILE A 17 9.24 -9.16 4.32
N ALA A 18 9.03 -10.44 4.58
CA ALA A 18 9.95 -11.25 5.36
C ALA A 18 11.32 -11.37 4.64
N ASP A 19 12.41 -11.13 5.36
CA ASP A 19 13.78 -11.31 4.87
C ASP A 19 14.15 -12.80 4.87
N ASP A 20 13.70 -13.54 5.88
CA ASP A 20 14.05 -14.94 6.11
C ASP A 20 13.02 -15.69 6.99
N LYS A 21 13.37 -16.93 7.37
CA LYS A 21 12.60 -17.75 8.33
C LYS A 21 12.75 -17.27 9.78
N HIS A 22 13.64 -16.33 10.08
CA HIS A 22 13.94 -15.88 11.44
C HIS A 22 13.07 -14.71 11.88
N GLY A 23 12.18 -14.22 11.00
CA GLY A 23 11.11 -13.29 11.36
C GLY A 23 11.48 -11.82 11.24
N ASP A 24 12.58 -11.51 10.53
CA ASP A 24 12.93 -10.14 10.21
C ASP A 24 12.05 -9.62 9.07
N TRP A 25 11.41 -8.48 9.27
CA TRP A 25 10.53 -7.84 8.29
C TRP A 25 11.17 -6.57 7.74
N LYS A 26 11.21 -6.43 6.42
CA LYS A 26 11.58 -5.18 5.75
C LYS A 26 10.33 -4.41 5.38
N ALA A 27 10.21 -3.20 5.92
CA ALA A 27 9.11 -2.29 5.60
C ALA A 27 9.41 -1.46 4.35
N GLY A 28 8.38 -1.21 3.56
CA GLY A 28 8.47 -0.36 2.39
C GLY A 28 7.12 0.14 1.91
N ARG A 29 7.14 0.78 0.73
CA ARG A 29 5.95 1.29 0.06
C ARG A 29 5.95 0.91 -1.41
N ILE A 30 4.80 0.48 -1.92
CA ILE A 30 4.63 0.14 -3.32
C ILE A 30 4.54 1.45 -4.12
N VAL A 31 5.57 1.77 -4.91
CA VAL A 31 5.65 3.03 -5.66
C VAL A 31 5.23 2.87 -7.12
N ARG A 32 5.35 1.67 -7.71
CA ARG A 32 4.94 1.39 -9.11
C ARG A 32 4.49 -0.06 -9.29
N TYR A 33 3.84 -0.34 -10.42
CA TYR A 33 3.48 -1.68 -10.88
C TYR A 33 3.74 -1.80 -12.37
N ASP A 34 4.45 -2.84 -12.78
CA ASP A 34 4.68 -3.17 -14.18
C ASP A 34 3.66 -4.22 -14.64
N PRO A 35 2.72 -3.88 -15.53
CA PRO A 35 1.71 -4.82 -16.00
C PRO A 35 2.25 -5.93 -16.89
N CYS A 36 3.43 -5.76 -17.51
CA CYS A 36 4.01 -6.77 -18.40
C CYS A 36 4.65 -7.91 -17.60
N THR A 37 5.43 -7.56 -16.57
CA THR A 37 6.09 -8.54 -15.70
C THR A 37 5.26 -8.89 -14.47
N HIS A 38 4.18 -8.18 -14.19
CA HIS A 38 3.41 -8.27 -12.95
C HIS A 38 4.23 -7.99 -11.67
N LYS A 39 5.37 -7.29 -11.79
CA LYS A 39 6.18 -6.88 -10.64
C LYS A 39 5.70 -5.58 -10.04
N HIS A 40 5.89 -5.42 -8.75
CA HIS A 40 5.71 -4.16 -8.02
C HIS A 40 7.07 -3.57 -7.70
N LYS A 41 7.23 -2.26 -7.94
CA LYS A 41 8.40 -1.53 -7.47
C LYS A 41 8.14 -1.11 -6.03
N VAL A 42 8.94 -1.60 -5.09
CA VAL A 42 8.86 -1.31 -3.66
C VAL A 42 10.03 -0.43 -3.28
N ARG A 43 9.76 0.71 -2.63
CA ARG A 43 10.78 1.54 -1.97
C ARG A 43 10.88 1.13 -0.51
N PHE A 44 12.04 0.67 -0.06
CA PHE A 44 12.24 0.31 1.33
C PHE A 44 12.39 1.56 2.22
N THR A 45 11.82 1.51 3.42
CA THR A 45 11.91 2.61 4.40
C THR A 45 13.29 2.63 5.06
N ASP A 46 13.77 1.46 5.44
CA ASP A 46 15.05 1.27 6.13
C ASP A 46 16.04 0.61 5.16
N GLN A 47 16.34 -0.68 5.39
CA GLN A 47 17.23 -1.46 4.55
C GLN A 47 16.44 -2.46 3.69
N PRO A 48 16.87 -2.70 2.45
CA PRO A 48 16.33 -3.78 1.63
C PRO A 48 16.73 -5.14 2.21
N ARG A 49 16.15 -6.22 1.68
CA ARG A 49 16.63 -7.59 1.95
C ARG A 49 18.02 -7.76 1.35
N ALA A 50 18.85 -8.61 1.96
CA ALA A 50 20.24 -8.81 1.52
C ALA A 50 20.36 -9.25 0.05
N ASN A 51 19.35 -9.96 -0.46
CA ASN A 51 19.34 -10.52 -1.81
C ASN A 51 18.58 -9.67 -2.84
N ASP A 52 17.95 -8.58 -2.42
CA ASP A 52 17.19 -7.73 -3.35
C ASP A 52 18.14 -6.81 -4.13
N THR A 53 18.02 -6.83 -5.46
CA THR A 53 18.68 -5.81 -6.30
C THR A 53 17.91 -4.50 -6.21
N VAL A 54 18.51 -3.50 -5.57
CA VAL A 54 17.94 -2.16 -5.43
C VAL A 54 18.59 -1.15 -6.39
N ASP A 55 17.83 -0.14 -6.76
CA ASP A 55 18.36 1.06 -7.44
C ASP A 55 18.76 2.16 -6.46
N ASP A 56 19.22 3.30 -6.98
CA ASP A 56 19.69 4.46 -6.21
C ASP A 56 18.60 5.08 -5.30
N ASP A 57 17.32 4.80 -5.57
CA ASP A 57 16.18 5.25 -4.76
C ASP A 57 15.80 4.22 -3.66
N ASN A 58 16.69 3.26 -3.38
CA ASN A 58 16.45 2.13 -2.48
C ASN A 58 15.18 1.34 -2.87
N CYS A 59 14.96 1.16 -4.18
CA CYS A 59 13.80 0.45 -4.69
C CYS A 59 14.15 -0.88 -5.35
N ALA A 60 13.39 -1.93 -5.05
CA ALA A 60 13.47 -3.23 -5.72
C ALA A 60 12.19 -3.53 -6.53
N TRP A 61 12.33 -4.33 -7.58
CA TRP A 61 11.20 -4.86 -8.34
C TRP A 61 10.89 -6.29 -7.91
N LEU A 62 9.77 -6.50 -7.23
CA LEU A 62 9.42 -7.75 -6.56
C LEU A 62 8.13 -8.36 -7.12
N TYR A 63 8.03 -9.68 -7.06
CA TYR A 63 6.81 -10.41 -7.43
C TYR A 63 5.94 -10.64 -6.20
N LEU A 64 5.28 -9.61 -5.68
CA LEU A 64 4.55 -9.69 -4.40
C LEU A 64 3.51 -10.84 -4.27
N ARG A 65 3.06 -11.42 -5.39
CA ARG A 65 2.15 -12.59 -5.39
C ARG A 65 2.86 -13.95 -5.25
N MET A 66 4.16 -13.99 -5.47
CA MET A 66 5.01 -15.19 -5.45
C MET A 66 6.03 -15.16 -4.30
N GLU A 67 6.15 -14.03 -3.60
CA GLU A 67 6.92 -13.94 -2.37
C GLU A 67 6.16 -14.66 -1.25
N GLU A 68 6.90 -15.35 -0.38
CA GLU A 68 6.39 -15.83 0.91
C GLU A 68 6.64 -14.73 1.96
N GLY A 69 5.68 -14.52 2.86
CA GLY A 69 5.81 -13.54 3.93
C GLY A 69 5.59 -12.11 3.46
N VAL A 70 4.45 -11.87 2.83
CA VAL A 70 4.02 -10.55 2.38
C VAL A 70 2.85 -10.06 3.22
N GLN A 71 2.99 -8.83 3.72
CA GLN A 71 1.91 -8.09 4.36
C GLN A 71 1.70 -6.77 3.63
N ILE A 72 0.48 -6.51 3.15
CA ILE A 72 0.16 -5.29 2.40
C ILE A 72 -1.02 -4.59 3.05
N SER A 73 -0.88 -3.29 3.31
CA SER A 73 -2.01 -2.45 3.69
C SER A 73 -2.91 -2.22 2.48
N THR A 74 -4.24 -2.24 2.64
CA THR A 74 -5.15 -2.13 1.48
C THR A 74 -6.19 -1.01 1.57
N ARG A 75 -6.47 -0.52 2.79
CA ARG A 75 -7.37 0.62 3.00
C ARG A 75 -7.16 1.25 4.38
N LEU A 76 -7.43 2.56 4.46
CA LEU A 76 -7.53 3.31 5.72
C LEU A 76 -8.96 3.23 6.24
N VAL A 77 -9.09 2.94 7.53
CA VAL A 77 -10.39 2.79 8.19
C VAL A 77 -10.37 3.45 9.57
N TRP A 78 -11.54 3.77 10.06
CA TRP A 78 -11.80 3.87 11.48
C TRP A 78 -12.15 2.48 12.00
N ALA A 79 -11.36 1.97 12.94
CA ALA A 79 -11.59 0.70 13.60
C ALA A 79 -12.16 0.92 15.00
N HIS A 80 -13.21 0.18 15.33
CA HIS A 80 -13.84 0.23 16.63
C HIS A 80 -13.11 -0.70 17.60
N VAL A 81 -12.47 -0.11 18.61
CA VAL A 81 -11.76 -0.85 19.66
C VAL A 81 -12.76 -1.21 20.76
N LYS A 82 -12.87 -2.50 21.12
CA LYS A 82 -13.84 -2.99 22.11
C LYS A 82 -13.64 -2.28 23.46
N GLY A 83 -14.69 -1.61 23.95
CA GLY A 83 -14.65 -0.84 25.20
C GLY A 83 -14.06 0.58 25.08
N TYR A 84 -13.59 0.95 23.89
CA TYR A 84 -12.92 2.22 23.61
C TYR A 84 -13.57 2.95 22.42
N ALA A 85 -12.95 4.04 21.96
CA ALA A 85 -13.43 4.83 20.84
C ALA A 85 -12.98 4.28 19.48
N TRP A 86 -13.52 4.86 18.42
CA TRP A 86 -13.06 4.67 17.05
C TRP A 86 -11.64 5.21 16.88
N TRP A 87 -10.75 4.39 16.33
CA TRP A 87 -9.34 4.69 16.15
C TRP A 87 -8.92 4.53 14.68
N PRO A 88 -8.09 5.42 14.11
CA PRO A 88 -7.61 5.25 12.74
C PRO A 88 -6.71 4.02 12.59
N ALA A 89 -6.95 3.20 11.59
CA ALA A 89 -6.20 1.98 11.36
C ALA A 89 -6.00 1.72 9.86
N MET A 90 -5.03 0.87 9.54
CA MET A 90 -4.87 0.29 8.21
C MET A 90 -5.35 -1.15 8.23
N VAL A 91 -6.16 -1.53 7.25
CA VAL A 91 -6.45 -2.94 6.98
C VAL A 91 -5.24 -3.57 6.30
N VAL A 92 -4.81 -4.73 6.78
CA VAL A 92 -3.63 -5.46 6.31
C VAL A 92 -4.03 -6.86 5.85
N GLU A 93 -3.61 -7.19 4.63
CA GLU A 93 -3.68 -8.54 4.08
C GLU A 93 -2.33 -9.22 4.28
N SER A 94 -2.33 -10.46 4.78
CA SER A 94 -1.13 -11.27 5.00
C SER A 94 -1.34 -12.66 4.42
N ASP A 95 -0.32 -13.19 3.77
CA ASP A 95 -0.26 -14.59 3.31
C ASP A 95 0.09 -15.58 4.42
N ILE A 96 0.96 -15.21 5.38
CA ILE A 96 1.33 -16.04 6.53
C ILE A 96 0.21 -16.11 7.56
N HIS A 97 -0.46 -14.97 7.81
CA HIS A 97 -1.51 -14.86 8.82
C HIS A 97 -2.82 -14.40 8.18
N PRO A 98 -3.45 -15.21 7.30
CA PRO A 98 -4.69 -14.84 6.66
C PRO A 98 -5.78 -14.71 7.72
N ALA A 99 -6.57 -13.64 7.62
CA ALA A 99 -7.75 -13.49 8.46
C ALA A 99 -8.81 -14.53 8.05
N ARG A 100 -9.58 -15.02 9.02
CA ARG A 100 -10.74 -15.87 8.76
C ARG A 100 -11.81 -15.14 7.94
N ASP A 101 -12.65 -15.88 7.24
CA ASP A 101 -13.74 -15.33 6.43
C ASP A 101 -14.63 -14.33 7.20
N GLY A 102 -14.87 -13.17 6.59
CA GLY A 102 -15.63 -12.07 7.18
C GLY A 102 -14.86 -11.27 8.24
N TYR A 103 -13.58 -11.54 8.45
CA TYR A 103 -12.69 -10.78 9.32
C TYR A 103 -11.48 -10.27 8.54
N THR A 104 -10.82 -9.26 9.11
CA THR A 104 -9.61 -8.67 8.54
C THR A 104 -8.65 -8.26 9.65
N ASN A 105 -7.36 -8.28 9.36
CA ASN A 105 -6.35 -7.79 10.28
C ASN A 105 -6.22 -6.28 10.11
N VAL A 106 -6.07 -5.57 11.23
CA VAL A 106 -5.89 -4.13 11.27
C VAL A 106 -4.70 -3.74 12.12
N GLU A 107 -4.06 -2.65 11.74
CA GLU A 107 -2.99 -2.02 12.49
C GLU A 107 -3.41 -0.61 12.90
N PHE A 108 -3.39 -0.34 14.20
CA PHE A 108 -3.81 0.95 14.72
C PHE A 108 -2.70 1.98 14.53
N LEU A 109 -3.03 3.09 13.87
CA LEU A 109 -2.05 4.14 13.63
C LEU A 109 -1.68 4.86 14.93
N GLY A 110 -0.39 5.11 15.13
CA GLY A 110 0.13 5.71 16.37
C GLY A 110 0.14 4.74 17.55
N SER A 111 0.05 3.45 17.27
CA SER A 111 0.21 2.34 18.21
C SER A 111 0.98 1.21 17.51
N ASP A 112 1.56 0.31 18.28
CA ASP A 112 2.16 -0.94 17.77
C ASP A 112 1.16 -2.12 17.83
N GLU A 113 -0.09 -1.82 18.19
CA GLU A 113 -1.14 -2.82 18.33
C GLU A 113 -1.75 -3.24 16.99
N THR A 114 -2.02 -4.53 16.89
CA THR A 114 -2.81 -5.15 15.81
C THR A 114 -4.07 -5.80 16.37
N ALA A 115 -5.09 -5.95 15.53
CA ALA A 115 -6.29 -6.71 15.89
C ALA A 115 -6.91 -7.39 14.67
N THR A 116 -7.65 -8.48 14.91
CA THR A 116 -8.52 -9.09 13.90
C THR A 116 -9.96 -8.68 14.15
N LEU A 117 -10.52 -7.87 13.26
CA LEU A 117 -11.87 -7.30 13.39
C LEU A 117 -12.79 -7.84 12.29
N ARG A 118 -14.10 -7.85 12.56
CA ARG A 118 -15.09 -8.22 11.55
C ARG A 118 -15.12 -7.15 10.47
N ASP A 119 -15.18 -7.54 9.19
CA ASP A 119 -15.33 -6.59 8.10
C ASP A 119 -16.80 -6.13 7.97
N HIS A 120 -17.22 -5.29 8.92
CA HIS A 120 -18.60 -4.81 9.05
C HIS A 120 -18.61 -3.34 9.49
N PRO A 121 -19.58 -2.50 9.06
CA PRO A 121 -19.70 -1.09 9.45
C PRO A 121 -19.75 -0.77 10.95
N ASP A 122 -20.04 -1.77 11.79
CA ASP A 122 -20.03 -1.64 13.26
C ASP A 122 -18.63 -1.78 13.87
N CYS A 123 -17.71 -2.39 13.11
CA CYS A 123 -16.33 -2.60 13.51
C CYS A 123 -15.37 -1.73 12.70
N LEU A 124 -15.63 -1.52 11.41
CA LEU A 124 -14.78 -0.80 10.47
C LEU A 124 -15.61 0.21 9.67
N ARG A 125 -15.18 1.46 9.64
CA ARG A 125 -15.79 2.51 8.81
C ARG A 125 -14.74 3.14 7.91
N PRO A 126 -15.11 3.63 6.70
CA PRO A 126 -14.14 4.28 5.83
C PRO A 126 -13.51 5.50 6.51
N PHE A 127 -12.18 5.61 6.42
CA PHE A 127 -11.47 6.84 6.79
C PHE A 127 -11.29 7.71 5.55
N LYS A 128 -11.54 9.02 5.69
CA LYS A 128 -11.28 10.04 4.67
C LYS A 128 -10.87 11.34 5.36
N ASN A 129 -9.76 11.94 4.98
CA ASN A 129 -9.37 13.24 5.52
C ASN A 129 -10.47 14.29 5.27
N GLY A 130 -10.73 15.12 6.28
CA GLY A 130 -11.79 16.13 6.27
C GLY A 130 -13.22 15.57 6.41
N GLN A 131 -13.42 14.24 6.37
CA GLN A 131 -14.73 13.61 6.50
C GLN A 131 -14.75 12.63 7.67
N ILE A 132 -15.35 13.05 8.78
CA ILE A 132 -15.54 12.20 9.96
C ILE A 132 -16.98 11.73 9.98
N ASP A 133 -17.19 10.40 9.99
CA ASP A 133 -18.51 9.78 10.09
C ASP A 133 -19.28 10.28 11.34
N THR A 134 -20.58 10.51 11.19
CA THR A 134 -21.45 11.04 12.27
C THR A 134 -21.43 10.18 13.54
N VAL A 135 -21.31 8.86 13.42
CA VAL A 135 -21.18 7.92 14.55
C VAL A 135 -19.89 8.18 15.30
N ILE A 136 -18.81 8.47 14.58
CA ILE A 136 -17.48 8.75 15.13
C ILE A 136 -17.45 10.15 15.75
N GLN A 137 -18.10 11.12 15.11
CA GLN A 137 -18.17 12.50 15.60
C GLN A 137 -18.82 12.61 16.97
N LYS A 138 -19.78 11.74 17.32
CA LYS A 138 -20.43 11.75 18.65
C LYS A 138 -19.46 11.48 19.81
N ASN A 139 -18.31 10.85 19.55
CA ASN A 139 -17.34 10.42 20.55
C ASN A 139 -16.05 11.28 20.59
N LYS A 140 -16.14 12.62 20.45
CA LYS A 140 -14.97 13.50 20.28
C LYS A 140 -13.91 13.39 21.39
N LYS A 141 -14.32 13.21 22.64
CA LYS A 141 -13.43 13.25 23.83
C LYS A 141 -12.41 12.10 23.91
N LYS A 142 -12.60 11.04 23.12
CA LYS A 142 -11.76 9.83 23.15
C LYS A 142 -10.90 9.66 21.89
N ARG A 143 -10.75 10.70 21.08
CA ARG A 143 -9.95 10.65 19.85
C ARG A 143 -8.50 11.01 20.13
N ASN A 144 -7.58 10.16 19.70
CA ASN A 144 -6.16 10.46 19.74
C ASN A 144 -5.80 11.35 18.53
N SER A 145 -5.41 12.60 18.80
CA SER A 145 -5.04 13.57 17.77
C SER A 145 -3.81 13.14 16.98
N ASN A 146 -2.83 12.50 17.63
CA ASN A 146 -1.63 11.99 16.98
C ASN A 146 -1.98 10.88 15.98
N ALA A 147 -2.80 9.90 16.39
CA ALA A 147 -3.24 8.82 15.50
C ALA A 147 -4.00 9.36 14.26
N ILE A 148 -4.80 10.41 14.44
CA ILE A 148 -5.50 11.08 13.34
C ILE A 148 -4.52 11.79 12.41
N ALA A 149 -3.54 12.52 12.96
CA ALA A 149 -2.52 13.19 12.17
C ALA A 149 -1.74 12.19 11.30
N MET A 150 -1.35 11.05 11.88
CA MET A 150 -0.69 9.97 11.15
C MET A 150 -1.56 9.37 10.04
N ALA A 151 -2.87 9.22 10.27
CA ALA A 151 -3.80 8.73 9.24
C ALA A 151 -3.95 9.71 8.07
N VAL A 152 -3.96 11.01 8.36
CA VAL A 152 -3.99 12.06 7.32
C VAL A 152 -2.69 12.10 6.53
N GLU A 153 -1.55 11.98 7.22
CA GLU A 153 -0.24 11.89 6.58
C GLU A 153 -0.15 10.66 5.67
N GLU A 154 -0.63 9.51 6.15
CA GLU A 154 -0.64 8.26 5.39
C GLU A 154 -1.52 8.37 4.13
N GLU A 155 -2.73 8.94 4.23
CA GLU A 155 -3.59 9.17 3.07
C GLU A 155 -2.92 10.10 2.04
N THR A 156 -2.24 11.15 2.53
CA THR A 156 -1.49 12.10 1.70
C THR A 156 -0.33 11.41 0.99
N ALA A 157 0.42 10.56 1.69
CA ALA A 157 1.53 9.79 1.13
C ALA A 157 1.06 8.80 0.05
N ILE A 158 -0.05 8.09 0.30
CA ILE A 158 -0.67 7.18 -0.67
C ILE A 158 -1.05 7.94 -1.94
N GLN A 159 -1.73 9.08 -1.80
CA GLN A 159 -2.14 9.89 -2.95
C GLN A 159 -0.94 10.46 -3.70
N HIS A 160 0.10 10.89 -2.99
CA HIS A 160 1.34 11.36 -3.58
C HIS A 160 2.00 10.28 -4.45
N CYS A 161 2.17 9.06 -3.93
CA CYS A 161 2.74 7.94 -4.68
C CYS A 161 1.91 7.61 -5.93
N ARG A 162 0.57 7.60 -5.83
CA ARG A 162 -0.32 7.38 -6.97
C ARG A 162 -0.16 8.44 -8.04
N ASN A 163 -0.08 9.72 -7.65
CA ASN A 163 0.15 10.82 -8.57
C ASN A 163 1.51 10.70 -9.27
N GLN A 164 2.57 10.33 -8.54
CA GLN A 164 3.89 10.10 -9.12
C GLN A 164 3.89 8.94 -10.12
N ALA A 165 3.23 7.82 -9.79
CA ALA A 165 3.09 6.70 -10.71
C ALA A 165 2.33 7.09 -11.97
N ALA A 166 1.21 7.82 -11.84
CA ALA A 166 0.43 8.31 -12.99
C ALA A 166 1.27 9.20 -13.90
N ARG A 167 2.04 10.15 -13.34
CA ARG A 167 2.96 11.01 -14.10
C ARG A 167 4.00 10.18 -14.85
N PHE A 168 4.62 9.21 -14.18
CA PHE A 168 5.60 8.32 -14.80
C PHE A 168 5.03 7.58 -16.03
N PHE A 169 3.84 6.98 -15.90
CA PHE A 169 3.21 6.28 -17.01
C PHE A 169 2.78 7.22 -18.14
N ALA A 170 2.26 8.40 -17.83
CA ALA A 170 1.92 9.41 -18.82
C ALA A 170 3.16 9.84 -19.62
N THR A 171 4.28 10.13 -18.95
CA THR A 171 5.54 10.49 -19.60
C THR A 171 6.08 9.35 -20.46
N ARG A 172 6.05 8.10 -19.98
CA ARG A 172 6.47 6.93 -20.77
C ARG A 172 5.62 6.72 -22.02
N ALA A 173 4.30 6.86 -21.90
CA ALA A 173 3.38 6.77 -23.04
C ALA A 173 3.66 7.88 -24.07
N TRP A 174 3.84 9.11 -23.60
CA TRP A 174 4.21 10.24 -24.47
C TRP A 174 5.50 9.98 -25.26
N HIS A 175 6.55 9.48 -24.61
CA HIS A 175 7.79 9.15 -25.31
C HIS A 175 7.62 8.03 -26.32
N ALA A 176 6.88 6.97 -25.98
CA ALA A 176 6.62 5.86 -26.89
C ALA A 176 5.87 6.31 -28.15
N CYS A 177 4.93 7.25 -28.04
CA CYS A 177 4.21 7.81 -29.19
C CYS A 177 5.07 8.71 -30.08
N ASN A 178 6.12 9.33 -29.54
CA ASN A 178 6.97 10.29 -30.25
C ASN A 178 8.28 9.69 -30.79
N GLN A 179 8.54 8.41 -30.54
CA GLN A 179 9.69 7.75 -31.14
C GLN A 179 9.41 7.50 -32.62
N PRO A 180 10.23 8.02 -33.55
CA PRO A 180 10.08 7.70 -34.95
C PRO A 180 10.24 6.20 -35.09
N THR A 181 9.26 5.54 -35.70
CA THR A 181 9.41 4.14 -36.12
C THR A 181 10.61 4.12 -37.04
N SER A 182 11.75 3.60 -36.56
CA SER A 182 12.89 3.34 -37.41
C SER A 182 12.43 2.28 -38.41
N ASN A 183 11.93 2.74 -39.57
CA ASN A 183 11.63 1.88 -40.69
C ASN A 183 12.91 1.10 -40.97
N GLY A 184 12.83 -0.22 -40.78
CA GLY A 184 13.88 -1.13 -41.18
C GLY A 184 14.09 -1.00 -42.67
N ASN A 185 15.06 -0.17 -43.06
CA ASN A 185 15.81 -0.36 -44.29
C ASN A 185 16.52 -1.72 -44.08
N GLY A 186 16.09 -2.80 -44.70
CA GLY A 186 16.20 -2.95 -46.14
C GLY A 186 17.64 -3.38 -46.43
N GLY A 187 17.97 -4.62 -46.05
CA GLY A 187 19.25 -5.26 -46.31
C GLY A 187 19.01 -6.62 -46.94
N GLY A 188 18.41 -6.61 -48.14
CA GLY A 188 18.57 -7.71 -49.07
C GLY A 188 19.99 -7.64 -49.65
N GLY A 189 20.68 -8.77 -49.61
CA GLY A 189 22.00 -9.01 -50.18
C GLY A 189 22.37 -10.46 -49.97
#